data_AF-A0A0Z8N8M9-F1
#
_entry.id   AF-A0A0Z8N8M9-F1
#
_cell.length_a   1.000
_cell.length_b   1.000
_cell.length_c   1.000
_cell.angle_alpha   90.00
_cell.angle_beta   90.00
_cell.angle_gamma   90.00
#
_symmetry.space_group_name_H-M   'P 1'
#
loop_
_entity.id
_entity.type
_entity.pdbx_description
1 polymer ?
#
loop_
_entity_poly.entity_id
_entity_poly.type
_entity_poly.pdbx_seq_one_letter_code
_entity_poly.pdbx_strand_id
1 'polypeptide(L)'
;MEKLTKNHLSEIDTIVKMIDIIAESIFLELMKECDNLAEMKSRTSHFDKYSDLPVETAKICEIVAGRVRKTAKEYIDIKNSQHKIVLGE
;
A
#
# COMPACT_ATOMS: atom_id res chain seq x y z
N MET A 1 -14.57 -28.32 0.27
CA MET A 1 -14.06 -26.94 0.16
C MET A 1 -14.18 -26.18 1.47
N GLU A 2 -15.36 -26.02 2.08
CA GLU A 2 -15.52 -25.25 3.35
C GLU A 2 -14.59 -25.66 4.49
N LYS A 3 -14.39 -26.97 4.74
CA LYS A 3 -13.44 -27.44 5.77
C LYS A 3 -11.98 -27.10 5.46
N LEU A 4 -11.59 -27.20 4.18
CA LEU A 4 -10.24 -26.87 3.74
C LEU A 4 -9.99 -25.36 3.91
N THR A 5 -10.94 -24.54 3.48
CA THR A 5 -10.86 -23.08 3.64
C THR A 5 -10.81 -22.69 5.12
N LYS A 6 -11.70 -23.24 5.96
CA LYS A 6 -11.72 -22.95 7.41
C LYS A 6 -10.42 -23.33 8.13
N ASN A 7 -9.79 -24.44 7.75
CA ASN A 7 -8.54 -24.87 8.37
C ASN A 7 -7.36 -23.94 8.01
N HIS A 8 -7.39 -23.30 6.85
CA HIS A 8 -6.36 -22.36 6.41
C HIS A 8 -6.72 -20.88 6.63
N LEU A 9 -7.93 -20.55 7.11
CA LEU A 9 -8.35 -19.16 7.34
C LEU A 9 -7.40 -18.41 8.30
N SER A 10 -6.93 -19.07 9.35
CA SER A 10 -6.00 -18.46 10.31
C SER A 10 -4.63 -18.16 9.68
N GLU A 11 -4.17 -19.02 8.78
CA GLU A 11 -2.90 -18.83 8.06
C GLU A 11 -3.04 -17.70 7.04
N ILE A 12 -4.16 -17.67 6.30
CA ILE A 12 -4.51 -16.58 5.38
C ILE A 12 -4.60 -15.24 6.13
N ASP A 13 -5.26 -15.18 7.29
CA ASP A 13 -5.36 -13.97 8.12
C ASP A 13 -3.97 -13.49 8.58
N THR A 14 -3.10 -14.42 8.96
CA THR A 14 -1.71 -14.12 9.33
C THR A 14 -0.94 -13.51 8.16
N ILE A 15 -1.05 -14.12 6.97
CA ILE A 15 -0.41 -13.61 5.74
C ILE A 15 -0.94 -12.21 5.40
N VAL A 16 -2.25 -11.98 5.48
CA VAL A 16 -2.86 -10.68 5.22
C VAL A 16 -2.31 -9.62 6.19
N LYS A 17 -2.21 -9.93 7.48
CA LYS A 17 -1.62 -9.00 8.47
C LYS A 17 -0.15 -8.70 8.19
N MET A 18 0.63 -9.71 7.79
CA MET A 18 2.03 -9.50 7.41
C MET A 18 2.15 -8.57 6.19
N ILE A 19 1.29 -8.76 5.18
CA ILE A 19 1.22 -7.88 4.01
C ILE A 19 0.88 -6.44 4.43
N ASP A 20 -0.09 -6.26 5.32
CA ASP A 20 -0.48 -4.92 5.80
C ASP A 20 0.68 -4.24 6.56
N ILE A 21 1.41 -4.97 7.42
CA ILE A 21 2.59 -4.45 8.14
C ILE A 21 3.70 -4.04 7.15
N ILE A 22 3.99 -4.87 6.15
CA ILE A 22 5.00 -4.56 5.13
C ILE A 22 4.60 -3.31 4.36
N ALA A 23 3.33 -3.22 3.94
CA ALA A 23 2.82 -2.06 3.22
C ALA A 23 2.90 -0.77 4.06
N GLU A 24 2.58 -0.84 5.35
CA GLU A 24 2.71 0.29 6.27
C GLU A 24 4.17 0.73 6.41
N SER A 25 5.10 -0.20 6.59
CA SER A 25 6.54 0.11 6.66
C SER A 25 7.04 0.82 5.41
N ILE A 26 6.69 0.31 4.22
CA ILE A 26 7.08 0.92 2.94
C ILE A 26 6.46 2.33 2.81
N PHE A 27 5.19 2.49 3.20
CA PHE A 27 4.55 3.80 3.19
C PHE A 27 5.25 4.79 4.12
N LEU A 28 5.66 4.36 5.33
CA LEU A 28 6.42 5.19 6.27
C LEU A 28 7.79 5.59 5.71
N GLU A 29 8.47 4.70 4.98
CA GLU A 29 9.71 5.03 4.29
C GLU A 29 9.48 6.04 3.15
N LEU A 30 8.43 5.84 2.34
CA LEU A 30 8.06 6.81 1.31
C LEU A 30 7.77 8.20 1.88
N MET A 31 7.12 8.28 3.04
CA MET A 31 6.88 9.57 3.71
C MET A 31 8.17 10.27 4.15
N LYS A 32 9.24 9.52 4.43
CA LYS A 32 10.55 10.10 4.79
C LYS A 32 11.33 10.55 3.56
N GLU A 33 11.19 9.83 2.44
CA GLU A 33 11.95 10.09 1.22
C GLU A 33 11.32 11.11 0.28
N CYS A 34 9.99 11.30 0.33
CA CYS A 34 9.31 12.23 -0.56
C CYS A 34 9.28 13.64 0.04
N ASP A 35 9.75 14.62 -0.72
CA ASP A 35 9.75 16.02 -0.29
C ASP A 35 8.34 16.65 -0.29
N ASN A 36 7.43 16.10 -1.09
CA ASN A 36 6.06 16.60 -1.22
C ASN A 36 5.06 15.53 -1.71
N LEU A 37 3.77 15.89 -1.67
CA LEU A 37 2.65 15.00 -2.05
C LEU A 37 2.67 14.61 -3.54
N ALA A 38 3.20 15.48 -4.43
CA ALA A 38 3.26 15.19 -5.86
C ALA A 38 4.30 14.10 -6.16
N GLU A 39 5.45 14.15 -5.50
CA GLU A 39 6.47 13.10 -5.57
C GLU A 39 5.94 11.76 -5.04
N MET A 40 5.28 11.78 -3.87
CA MET A 40 4.66 10.59 -3.28
C MET A 40 3.65 9.94 -4.22
N LYS A 41 2.79 10.75 -4.87
CA LYS A 41 1.84 10.26 -5.87
C LYS A 41 2.54 9.62 -7.08
N SER A 42 3.61 10.25 -7.56
CA SER A 42 4.40 9.72 -8.69
C SER A 42 5.04 8.38 -8.33
N ARG A 43 5.79 8.31 -7.22
CA ARG A 43 6.51 7.09 -6.81
C ARG A 43 5.57 5.93 -6.53
N THR A 44 4.47 6.17 -5.81
CA THR A 44 3.48 5.12 -5.51
C THR A 44 2.82 4.54 -6.76
N SER A 45 2.66 5.33 -7.84
CA SER A 45 2.14 4.84 -9.12
C SER A 45 3.10 3.92 -9.90
N HIS A 46 4.38 3.88 -9.53
CA HIS A 46 5.42 3.08 -10.19
C HIS A 46 5.80 1.80 -9.44
N PHE A 47 5.18 1.51 -8.30
CA PHE A 47 5.47 0.34 -7.46
C PHE A 47 5.19 -1.01 -8.15
N ASP A 48 4.46 -1.02 -9.25
CA ASP A 48 3.88 -2.23 -9.85
C ASP A 48 4.85 -2.99 -10.79
N LYS A 49 6.09 -2.49 -10.98
CA LYS A 49 6.99 -2.99 -12.02
C LYS A 49 8.04 -3.95 -11.48
N TYR A 50 7.68 -5.24 -11.41
CA TYR A 50 8.60 -6.33 -11.06
C TYR A 50 8.64 -7.39 -12.17
N SER A 51 9.21 -7.07 -13.33
CA SER A 51 9.26 -7.98 -14.49
C SER A 51 10.13 -9.22 -14.28
N ASP A 52 11.04 -9.17 -13.30
CA ASP A 52 12.12 -10.14 -13.16
C ASP A 52 11.88 -11.15 -12.02
N LEU A 53 10.73 -11.07 -11.35
CA LEU A 53 10.37 -11.94 -10.23
C LEU A 53 9.52 -13.15 -10.68
N PRO A 54 9.59 -14.29 -9.98
CA PRO A 54 8.64 -15.38 -10.15
C PRO A 54 7.19 -14.91 -9.98
N VAL A 55 6.25 -15.51 -10.71
CA VAL A 55 4.84 -15.07 -10.79
C VAL A 55 4.18 -14.97 -9.42
N GLU A 56 4.44 -15.92 -8.52
CA GLU A 56 3.88 -15.90 -7.17
C GLU A 56 4.44 -14.74 -6.34
N THR A 57 5.74 -14.46 -6.46
CA THR A 57 6.39 -13.34 -5.77
C THR A 57 5.92 -12.01 -6.34
N ALA A 58 5.84 -11.88 -7.66
CA ALA A 58 5.31 -10.70 -8.34
C ALA A 58 3.89 -10.35 -7.86
N LYS A 59 3.01 -11.37 -7.72
CA LYS A 59 1.66 -11.18 -7.19
C LYS A 59 1.64 -10.66 -5.75
N ILE A 60 2.52 -11.16 -4.88
CA ILE A 60 2.62 -10.65 -3.50
C ILE A 60 3.07 -9.19 -3.51
N CYS A 61 4.08 -8.86 -4.33
CA CYS A 61 4.55 -7.49 -4.50
C CYS A 61 3.45 -6.55 -5.05
N GLU A 62 2.64 -7.01 -6.01
CA GLU A 62 1.48 -6.26 -6.52
C GLU A 62 0.43 -5.99 -5.43
N ILE A 63 0.15 -6.98 -4.57
CA ILE A 63 -0.77 -6.80 -3.44
C ILE A 63 -0.23 -5.75 -2.47
N VAL A 64 1.04 -5.85 -2.09
CA VAL A 64 1.70 -4.85 -1.21
C VAL A 64 1.68 -3.47 -1.85
N ALA A 65 2.06 -3.35 -3.12
CA ALA A 65 2.01 -2.10 -3.89
C ALA A 65 0.59 -1.49 -3.93
N GLY A 66 -0.44 -2.33 -4.12
CA GLY A 66 -1.83 -1.91 -4.06
C GLY A 66 -2.21 -1.32 -2.70
N ARG A 67 -1.76 -1.93 -1.60
CA ARG A 67 -1.99 -1.43 -0.24
C ARG A 67 -1.28 -0.10 0.00
N VAL A 68 -0.01 0.01 -0.37
CA VAL A 68 0.77 1.26 -0.26
C VAL A 68 0.10 2.39 -1.02
N ARG A 69 -0.34 2.15 -2.27
CA ARG A 69 -1.06 3.14 -3.09
C ARG A 69 -2.35 3.60 -2.44
N LYS A 70 -3.13 2.67 -1.86
CA LYS A 70 -4.38 3.00 -1.16
C LYS A 70 -4.10 3.93 0.01
N THR A 71 -3.16 3.57 0.88
CA THR A 71 -2.77 4.37 2.05
C THR A 71 -2.24 5.75 1.64
N ALA A 72 -1.38 5.81 0.63
CA ALA A 72 -0.85 7.07 0.11
C ALA A 72 -1.95 7.97 -0.47
N LYS A 73 -2.91 7.39 -1.20
CA LYS A 73 -4.06 8.14 -1.72
C LYS A 73 -4.91 8.72 -0.59
N GLU A 74 -5.27 7.91 0.41
CA GLU A 74 -6.04 8.37 1.57
C GLU A 74 -5.31 9.49 2.32
N TYR A 75 -3.99 9.36 2.50
CA TYR A 75 -3.17 10.41 3.11
C TYR A 75 -3.17 11.71 2.30
N ILE A 76 -2.97 11.64 0.99
CA ILE A 76 -2.99 12.80 0.08
C ILE A 76 -4.36 13.47 0.10
N ASP A 77 -5.44 12.69 0.06
CA ASP A 77 -6.82 13.21 0.07
C ASP A 77 -7.12 13.95 1.38
N ILE A 78 -6.67 13.40 2.53
CA ILE A 78 -6.78 14.07 3.84
C ILE A 78 -5.97 15.37 3.86
N LYS A 79 -4.71 15.35 3.39
CA LYS A 79 -3.85 16.55 3.40
C LYS A 79 -4.38 17.65 2.50
N ASN A 80 -4.86 17.32 1.31
CA ASN A 80 -5.49 18.28 0.41
C ASN A 80 -6.78 18.86 1.01
N SER A 81 -7.57 18.04 1.69
CA SER A 81 -8.80 18.51 2.36
C SER A 81 -8.47 19.46 3.53
N GLN A 82 -7.46 19.13 4.33
CA GLN A 82 -6.97 20.02 5.40
C GLN A 82 -6.44 21.34 4.85
N HIS A 83 -5.71 21.30 3.73
CA HIS A 83 -5.18 22.51 3.09
C HIS A 83 -6.31 23.44 2.60
N LYS A 84 -7.37 22.89 2.01
CA LYS A 84 -8.56 23.65 1.59
C LYS A 84 -9.26 24.33 2.77
N ILE A 85 -9.46 23.61 3.87
CA ILE A 85 -10.09 24.15 5.09
C ILE A 85 -9.25 25.31 5.66
N VAL A 86 -7.92 25.21 5.64
CA VAL A 86 -7.02 26.25 6.16
C VAL A 86 -6.96 27.49 5.27
N LEU A 87 -7.14 27.33 3.96
CA LEU A 87 -7.17 28.44 3.00
C LEU A 87 -8.55 29.13 2.90
N GLY A 88 -9.59 28.59 3.56
CA GLY A 88 -10.92 29.19 3.57
C GLY A 88 -11.67 29.10 2.25
N GLU A 89 -11.35 28.09 1.43
CA GLU A 89 -12.11 27.73 0.21
C GLU A 89 -13.35 26.87 0.51
#